data_AF-A0A5S3YTI3-F1
#
_entry.id   AF-A0A5S3YTI3-F1
#
_cell.length_a   1.000
_cell.length_b   1.000
_cell.length_c   1.000
_cell.angle_alpha   90.00
_cell.angle_beta   90.00
_cell.angle_gamma   90.00
#
_symmetry.space_group_name_H-M   'P 1'
#
loop_
_entity.id
_entity.type
_entity.pdbx_description
1 polymer ?
#
loop_
_entity_poly.entity_id
_entity_poly.type
_entity_poly.pdbx_seq_one_letter_code
_entity_poly.pdbx_strand_id
1 'polypeptide(L)' 'RGAWVRIIDGANHIEGCITEMGLMHVALKYLDGHKVIYPNNLFVTRPVIILTA' A
#
# COMPACT_ATOMS: atom_id res chain seq x y z
N ARG A 1 -8.66 -0.13 12.60
CA ARG A 1 -8.93 -0.50 11.19
C ARG A 1 -7.74 0.01 10.37
N GLY A 2 -7.17 -0.79 9.48
CA GLY A 2 -6.07 -0.33 8.62
C GLY A 2 -6.56 0.66 7.56
N ALA A 3 -5.68 1.53 7.08
CA ALA A 3 -6.01 2.48 6.01
C ALA A 3 -6.01 1.76 4.66
N TRP A 4 -7.10 1.88 3.89
CA TRP A 4 -7.09 1.47 2.49
C TRP A 4 -6.42 2.55 1.67
N VAL A 5 -5.41 2.14 0.91
CA VAL A 5 -4.62 3.04 0.08
C VAL A 5 -4.52 2.52 -1.33
N ARG A 6 -4.42 3.45 -2.27
CA ARG A 6 -4.05 3.21 -3.66
C ARG A 6 -2.74 3.92 -3.95
N ILE A 7 -1.71 3.15 -4.24
CA ILE A 7 -0.37 3.63 -4.60
C ILE A 7 -0.26 3.64 -6.12
N ILE A 8 0.12 4.77 -6.70
CA ILE A 8 0.30 4.90 -8.15
C ILE A 8 1.76 4.63 -8.52
N ASP A 9 2.01 3.66 -9.40
CA ASP A 9 3.34 3.30 -9.88
C ASP A 9 3.37 3.32 -11.43
N GLY A 10 3.57 4.51 -11.98
CA GLY A 10 3.59 4.75 -13.42
C GLY A 10 2.23 4.50 -14.05
N ALA A 11 2.16 3.56 -14.99
CA ALA A 11 0.91 3.15 -15.64
C ALA A 11 0.09 2.15 -14.81
N ASN A 12 0.64 1.67 -13.69
CA ASN A 12 -0.01 0.69 -12.81
C ASN A 12 -0.40 1.34 -11.47
N HIS A 13 -1.23 0.62 -10.71
CA HIS A 13 -1.51 0.96 -9.32
C HIS A 13 -1.61 -0.30 -8.47
N ILE A 14 -1.34 -0.13 -7.19
CA ILE A 14 -1.48 -1.16 -6.15
C ILE A 14 -2.51 -0.65 -5.16
N GLU A 15 -3.51 -1.46 -4.84
CA GLU A 15 -4.54 -1.12 -3.86
C GLU A 15 -4.57 -2.15 -2.75
N GLY A 16 -4.67 -1.69 -1.51
CA GLY A 16 -4.79 -2.61 -0.38
C GLY A 16 -4.93 -1.90 0.94
N CYS A 17 -5.31 -2.67 1.96
CA CYS A 17 -5.32 -2.24 3.35
C CYS A 17 -3.93 -2.36 3.94
N ILE A 18 -3.40 -1.29 4.52
CA ILE A 18 -2.13 -1.35 5.24
C ILE A 18 -2.33 -2.19 6.50
N THR A 19 -1.62 -3.32 6.54
CA THR A 19 -1.66 -4.26 7.68
C THR A 19 -0.46 -4.11 8.60
N GLU A 20 0.67 -3.67 8.06
CA GLU A 20 1.95 -3.56 8.79
C GLU A 20 2.82 -2.50 8.11
N MET A 21 3.51 -1.68 8.91
CA MET A 21 4.59 -0.81 8.45
C MET A 21 5.86 -1.18 9.20
N GLY A 22 6.73 -1.93 8.54
CA GLY A 22 8.06 -2.25 9.03
C GLY A 22 9.07 -1.16 8.64
N LEU A 23 10.30 -1.28 9.17
CA LEU A 23 11.36 -0.30 8.90
C LEU A 23 11.78 -0.23 7.42
N MET A 24 11.72 -1.37 6.71
CA MET A 24 12.17 -1.51 5.31
C MET A 24 11.03 -1.76 4.32
N HIS A 25 9.83 -2.05 4.80
CA HIS A 25 8.69 -2.41 3.96
C HIS A 25 7.34 -2.02 4.56
N VAL A 26 6.36 -1.81 3.70
CA VAL A 26 4.94 -1.71 4.04
C VAL A 26 4.26 -2.97 3.54
N ALA A 27 3.46 -3.61 4.39
CA ALA A 27 2.64 -4.73 3.97
C ALA A 27 1.18 -4.33 3.75
N LEU A 28 0.71 -4.60 2.55
CA LEU A 28 -0.66 -4.36 2.11
C LEU A 28 -1.39 -5.69 2.00
N LYS A 29 -2.66 -5.71 2.40
CA LYS A 29 -3.55 -6.85 2.20
C LYS A 29 -4.67 -6.47 1.24
N TYR A 30 -4.82 -7.25 0.19
CA TYR A 30 -5.89 -7.11 -0.81
C TYR A 30 -7.22 -7.67 -0.30
N LEU A 31 -8.32 -7.37 -1.01
CA LEU A 31 -9.66 -7.86 -0.70
C LEU A 31 -9.76 -9.40 -0.78
N ASP A 32 -8.99 -10.01 -1.68
CA ASP A 32 -8.87 -11.47 -1.86
C ASP A 32 -8.07 -12.16 -0.74
N GLY A 33 -7.45 -11.38 0.15
CA GLY A 33 -6.64 -11.88 1.26
C GLY A 33 -5.16 -12.03 0.96
N HIS A 34 -4.70 -11.77 -0.26
CA HIS A 34 -3.27 -11.79 -0.60
C HIS A 34 -2.50 -10.64 0.07
N LYS A 35 -1.31 -10.95 0.58
CA LYS A 35 -0.39 -9.99 1.20
C LYS A 35 0.67 -9.58 0.18
N VAL A 36 0.85 -8.28 -0.02
CA VAL A 36 1.92 -7.70 -0.84
C VAL A 36 2.87 -6.92 0.03
N ILE A 37 4.16 -7.18 -0.14
CA ILE A 37 5.24 -6.45 0.51
C ILE A 37 5.74 -5.39 -0.46
N TYR A 38 5.59 -4.14 -0.08
CA TYR A 38 5.99 -2.99 -0.87
C TYR A 38 7.15 -2.26 -0.18
N PRO A 39 8.24 -1.91 -0.88
CA PRO A 39 9.40 -1.30 -0.24
C PRO A 39 9.11 0.15 0.16
N ASN A 40 9.63 0.56 1.32
CA ASN A 40 9.31 1.87 1.91
C ASN A 40 9.77 3.06 1.05
N ASN A 41 10.91 2.93 0.36
CA ASN A 41 11.42 4.00 -0.50
C ASN A 41 10.45 4.34 -1.64
N LEU A 42 9.79 3.32 -2.21
CA LEU A 42 8.75 3.52 -3.21
C LEU A 42 7.47 4.02 -2.56
N PHE A 43 7.10 3.54 -1.37
CA PHE A 43 5.89 3.99 -0.69
C PHE A 43 5.92 5.50 -0.41
N VAL A 44 7.07 6.01 0.02
CA VAL A 44 7.27 7.42 0.38
C VAL A 44 7.35 8.33 -0.85
N THR A 45 7.87 7.81 -1.97
CA THR A 45 8.11 8.63 -3.18
C THR A 45 6.97 8.58 -4.18
N ARG A 46 6.09 7.58 -4.09
CA ARG A 46 4.94 7.44 -4.98
C ARG A 46 3.72 8.21 -4.45
N PRO A 47 2.86 8.74 -5.34
CA PRO A 47 1.57 9.25 -4.93
C PRO A 47 0.74 8.15 -4.25
N VAL A 48 0.29 8.41 -3.02
CA VAL A 48 -0.57 7.52 -2.25
C VAL A 48 -1.92 8.20 -2.02
N ILE A 49 -2.99 7.58 -2.49
CA ILE A 49 -4.36 8.04 -2.31
C ILE A 49 -4.98 7.24 -1.17
N ILE A 50 -5.51 7.91 -0.15
CA ILE A 50 -6.26 7.27 0.92
C ILE A 50 -7.72 7.10 0.47
N LEU A 51 -8.21 5.87 0.46
CA LEU A 51 -9.56 5.52 -0.03
C LEU A 51 -10.63 5.54 1.07
N THR A 52 -10.24 5.68 2.33
CA THR A 52 -11.16 5.73 3.48
C THR A 52 -11.30 7.17 3.98
N ALA A 53 -12.54 7.68 4.00
CA ALA A 53 -12.94 8.83 4.80
C ALA A 53 -13.57 8.35 6.12
#